data_AF-A0A4Y2RHU5-F1
#
_entry.id   AF-A0A4Y2RHU5-F1
#
_cell.length_a   1.000
_cell.length_b   1.000
_cell.length_c   1.000
_cell.angle_alpha   90.00
_cell.angle_beta   90.00
_cell.angle_gamma   90.00
#
_symmetry.space_group_name_H-M   'P 1'
#
loop_
_entity.id
_entity.type
_entity.pdbx_description
1 polymer ?
#
loop_
_entity_poly.entity_id
_entity_poly.type
_entity_poly.pdbx_seq_one_letter_code
_entity_poly.pdbx_strand_id
1 'polypeptide(L)'
;MIQKEECINHISKRLGTALRNKVKEWKVKKVTLGGKKPGSLKETTITKLQNYYRKAVKDNAPDVNKMKKSIFASLYHCMSTDSKPQHSKCPVGAESWCFFQRAIAQGETPKSHKKNEDNIVRTCC
;
A
#
# COMPACT_ATOMS: atom_id res chain seq x y z
N MET A 1 0.41 -18.34 -21.29
CA MET A 1 0.56 -17.71 -19.95
C MET A 1 0.44 -16.17 -19.96
N ILE A 2 -0.05 -15.54 -21.05
CA ILE A 2 0.13 -14.08 -21.28
C ILE A 2 -1.13 -13.24 -20.96
N GLN A 3 -2.34 -13.76 -21.15
CA GLN A 3 -3.59 -12.98 -20.96
C GLN A 3 -3.84 -12.54 -19.50
N LYS A 4 -3.53 -13.38 -18.51
CA LYS A 4 -3.77 -13.04 -17.10
C LYS A 4 -2.86 -11.89 -16.65
N GLU A 5 -1.62 -11.84 -17.10
CA GLU A 5 -0.69 -10.77 -16.71
C GLU A 5 -1.05 -9.43 -17.36
N GLU A 6 -1.53 -9.44 -18.60
CA GLU A 6 -2.06 -8.23 -19.26
C GLU A 6 -3.29 -7.68 -18.52
N CYS A 7 -4.21 -8.55 -18.10
CA CYS A 7 -5.37 -8.16 -17.29
C CYS A 7 -4.96 -7.52 -15.96
N ILE A 8 -4.00 -8.12 -15.23
CA ILE A 8 -3.52 -7.56 -13.95
C ILE A 8 -2.83 -6.20 -14.17
N ASN A 9 -2.02 -6.06 -15.23
CA ASN A 9 -1.41 -4.79 -15.57
C ASN A 9 -2.47 -3.72 -15.90
N HIS A 10 -3.50 -4.08 -16.67
CA HIS A 10 -4.59 -3.19 -17.03
C HIS A 10 -5.35 -2.68 -15.79
N ILE A 11 -5.79 -3.57 -14.88
CA ILE A 11 -6.51 -3.15 -13.66
C ILE A 11 -5.63 -2.30 -12.74
N SER A 12 -4.33 -2.58 -12.68
CA SER A 12 -3.39 -1.80 -11.87
C SER A 12 -3.21 -0.38 -12.44
N LYS A 13 -3.09 -0.26 -13.77
CA LYS A 13 -3.06 1.05 -14.44
C LYS A 13 -4.35 1.84 -14.23
N ARG A 14 -5.52 1.18 -14.25
CA ARG A 14 -6.81 1.82 -13.95
C ARG A 14 -6.84 2.43 -12.54
N LEU A 15 -6.33 1.72 -11.53
CA LEU A 15 -6.20 2.25 -10.18
C LEU A 15 -5.31 3.52 -10.17
N GLY A 16 -4.14 3.46 -10.81
CA GLY A 16 -3.25 4.61 -10.90
C GLY A 16 -3.91 5.83 -11.56
N THR A 17 -4.63 5.63 -12.67
CA THR A 17 -5.39 6.71 -13.35
C THR A 17 -6.48 7.28 -12.44
N ALA A 18 -7.23 6.45 -11.73
CA ALA A 18 -8.27 6.90 -10.81
C ALA A 18 -7.69 7.77 -9.68
N LEU A 19 -6.56 7.37 -9.09
CA LEU A 19 -5.87 8.15 -8.05
C LEU A 19 -5.39 9.50 -8.58
N ARG A 20 -4.77 9.54 -9.77
CA ARG A 20 -4.33 10.80 -10.41
C ARG A 20 -5.51 11.73 -10.68
N ASN A 21 -6.63 11.18 -11.14
CA ASN A 21 -7.85 11.96 -11.38
C ASN A 21 -8.41 12.53 -10.08
N LYS A 22 -8.41 11.77 -8.98
CA LYS A 22 -8.81 12.31 -7.67
C LYS A 22 -7.88 13.42 -7.18
N VAL A 23 -6.56 13.27 -7.33
CA VAL A 23 -5.63 14.36 -6.97
C VAL A 23 -5.96 15.64 -7.75
N LYS A 24 -6.27 15.54 -9.05
CA LYS A 24 -6.70 16.69 -9.88
C LYS A 24 -8.03 17.27 -9.41
N GLU A 25 -9.04 16.43 -9.15
CA GLU A 25 -10.37 16.87 -8.70
C GLU A 25 -10.29 17.66 -7.39
N TRP A 26 -9.58 17.13 -6.39
CA TRP A 26 -9.45 17.81 -5.09
C TRP A 26 -8.62 19.09 -5.19
N LYS A 27 -7.65 19.15 -6.12
CA LYS A 27 -6.91 20.37 -6.39
C LYS A 27 -7.82 21.51 -6.87
N VAL A 28 -8.82 21.22 -7.72
CA VAL A 28 -9.84 22.21 -8.15
C VAL A 28 -10.66 22.72 -6.98
N LYS A 29 -10.96 21.85 -6.00
CA LYS A 29 -11.63 22.19 -4.74
C LYS A 29 -10.72 22.93 -3.74
N LYS A 30 -9.54 23.41 -4.16
CA LYS A 30 -8.52 24.06 -3.34
C LYS A 30 -7.96 23.18 -2.20
N VAL A 31 -8.11 21.85 -2.28
CA VAL A 31 -7.52 20.89 -1.35
C VAL A 31 -6.35 20.17 -2.02
N THR A 32 -5.15 20.34 -1.48
CA THR A 32 -3.94 19.72 -2.07
C THR A 32 -3.66 18.36 -1.45
N LEU A 33 -3.97 17.29 -2.20
CA LEU A 33 -3.64 15.90 -1.82
C LEU A 33 -2.21 15.48 -2.21
N GLY A 34 -1.63 16.15 -3.21
CA GLY A 34 -0.26 15.89 -3.69
C GLY A 34 0.80 16.78 -3.03
N GLY A 35 1.98 16.87 -3.66
CA GLY A 35 3.04 17.80 -3.27
C GLY A 35 4.26 17.13 -2.65
N LYS A 36 5.08 17.93 -1.94
CA LYS A 36 6.37 17.47 -1.36
C LYS A 36 6.23 16.87 0.04
N LYS A 37 5.07 17.01 0.69
CA LYS A 37 4.88 16.55 2.07
C LYS A 37 4.93 15.01 2.15
N PRO A 38 5.56 14.43 3.19
CA PRO A 38 5.43 13.00 3.48
C PRO A 38 3.96 12.58 3.57
N GLY A 39 3.65 11.39 3.07
CA GLY A 39 2.27 10.87 3.02
C GLY A 39 1.36 11.48 1.95
N SER A 40 1.83 12.47 1.17
CA SER A 40 1.04 13.00 0.05
C SER A 40 0.88 11.99 -1.10
N LEU A 41 -0.26 12.07 -1.81
CA LEU A 41 -0.50 11.37 -3.07
C LEU A 41 0.28 12.04 -4.22
N LYS A 42 1.61 12.06 -4.11
CA LYS A 42 2.51 12.40 -5.21
C LYS A 42 2.64 11.24 -6.19
N GLU A 43 3.13 11.53 -7.39
CA GLU A 43 3.25 10.56 -8.48
C GLU A 43 3.98 9.27 -8.08
N THR A 44 5.08 9.40 -7.32
CA THR A 44 5.84 8.24 -6.84
C THR A 44 5.06 7.39 -5.83
N THR A 45 4.20 8.00 -5.00
CA THR A 45 3.31 7.27 -4.09
C THR A 45 2.23 6.52 -4.88
N ILE A 46 1.63 7.15 -5.89
CA ILE A 46 0.61 6.52 -6.74
C ILE A 46 1.18 5.31 -7.48
N THR A 47 2.37 5.44 -8.06
CA THR A 47 3.06 4.34 -8.74
C THR A 47 3.35 3.17 -7.79
N LYS A 48 3.72 3.44 -6.54
CA LYS A 48 3.88 2.39 -5.52
C LYS A 48 2.57 1.69 -5.20
N LEU A 49 1.50 2.43 -4.95
CA LEU A 49 0.17 1.84 -4.69
C LEU A 49 -0.31 0.97 -5.85
N GLN A 50 -0.05 1.41 -7.09
CA GLN A 50 -0.32 0.62 -8.29
C GLN A 50 0.48 -0.70 -8.29
N ASN A 51 1.76 -0.67 -7.92
CA ASN A 51 2.60 -1.87 -7.86
C ASN A 51 2.19 -2.82 -6.73
N TYR A 52 1.81 -2.30 -5.56
CA TYR A 52 1.32 -3.10 -4.44
C TYR A 52 0.01 -3.79 -4.78
N TYR A 53 -0.90 -3.07 -5.42
CA TYR A 53 -2.14 -3.64 -5.94
C TYR A 53 -1.86 -4.76 -6.95
N ARG A 54 -0.95 -4.53 -7.90
CA ARG A 54 -0.52 -5.54 -8.89
C ARG A 54 0.00 -6.81 -8.20
N LYS A 55 0.90 -6.63 -7.23
CA LYS A 55 1.54 -7.73 -6.48
C LYS A 55 0.53 -8.49 -5.62
N ALA A 56 -0.32 -7.79 -4.87
CA ALA A 56 -1.38 -8.39 -4.06
C ALA A 56 -2.32 -9.27 -4.89
N VAL A 57 -2.70 -8.83 -6.09
CA VAL A 57 -3.49 -9.64 -7.02
C VAL A 57 -2.69 -10.82 -7.56
N LYS A 58 -1.46 -10.59 -8.04
CA LYS A 58 -0.62 -11.63 -8.65
C LYS A 58 -0.29 -12.76 -7.66
N ASP A 59 0.11 -12.43 -6.45
CA ASP A 59 0.62 -13.40 -5.47
C ASP A 59 -0.49 -14.24 -4.82
N ASN A 60 -1.73 -13.75 -4.84
CA ASN A 60 -2.86 -14.39 -4.17
C ASN A 60 -3.88 -15.00 -5.15
N ALA A 61 -3.73 -14.77 -6.45
CA ALA A 61 -4.59 -15.40 -7.46
C ALA A 61 -4.43 -16.93 -7.44
N PRO A 62 -5.49 -17.71 -7.70
CA PRO A 62 -6.84 -17.27 -8.08
C PRO A 62 -7.78 -16.99 -6.89
N ASP A 63 -7.31 -17.04 -5.65
CA ASP A 63 -8.15 -16.88 -4.45
C ASP A 63 -8.58 -15.42 -4.23
N VAL A 64 -9.83 -15.12 -4.58
CA VAL A 64 -10.42 -13.77 -4.49
C VAL A 64 -10.42 -13.22 -3.07
N ASN A 65 -10.60 -14.06 -2.06
CA ASN A 65 -10.63 -13.62 -0.68
C ASN A 65 -9.23 -13.23 -0.20
N LYS A 66 -8.20 -14.02 -0.56
CA LYS A 66 -6.80 -13.66 -0.29
C LYS A 66 -6.38 -12.41 -1.04
N MET A 67 -6.77 -12.26 -2.32
CA MET A 67 -6.52 -11.03 -3.09
C MET A 67 -7.10 -9.80 -2.38
N LYS A 68 -8.39 -9.83 -2.01
CA LYS A 68 -9.04 -8.73 -1.28
C LYS A 68 -8.32 -8.43 0.04
N LYS A 69 -8.03 -9.46 0.83
CA LYS A 69 -7.34 -9.32 2.12
C LYS A 69 -5.97 -8.65 1.95
N SER A 70 -5.19 -9.07 0.96
CA SER A 70 -3.87 -8.50 0.68
C SER A 70 -3.96 -7.05 0.21
N ILE A 71 -4.91 -6.72 -0.68
CA ILE A 71 -5.15 -5.33 -1.12
C ILE A 71 -5.49 -4.42 0.06
N PHE A 72 -6.40 -4.86 0.94
CA PHE A 72 -6.73 -4.09 2.14
C PHE A 72 -5.55 -4.01 3.10
N ALA A 73 -4.78 -5.08 3.29
CA ALA A 73 -3.57 -5.03 4.11
C ALA A 73 -2.59 -3.95 3.63
N SER A 74 -2.33 -3.87 2.33
CA SER A 74 -1.51 -2.80 1.74
C SER A 74 -2.08 -1.42 2.02
N LEU A 75 -3.39 -1.22 1.81
CA LEU A 75 -4.05 0.07 2.03
C LEU A 75 -3.98 0.52 3.49
N TYR A 76 -4.38 -0.35 4.43
CA TYR A 76 -4.35 -0.04 5.86
C TYR A 76 -2.93 0.21 6.36
N HIS A 77 -1.95 -0.54 5.85
CA HIS A 77 -0.55 -0.31 6.15
C HIS A 77 -0.07 1.06 5.67
N CYS A 78 -0.39 1.45 4.42
CA CYS A 78 0.01 2.76 3.89
C CYS A 78 -0.66 3.95 4.61
N MET A 79 -1.85 3.75 5.19
CA MET A 79 -2.56 4.78 5.97
C MET A 79 -2.20 4.76 7.47
N SER A 80 -1.37 3.81 7.91
CA SER A 80 -1.02 3.64 9.31
C SER A 80 -0.09 4.74 9.80
N THR A 81 -0.31 5.21 11.02
CA THR A 81 0.57 6.18 11.70
C THR A 81 0.91 5.67 13.10
N ASP A 82 1.89 6.30 13.76
CA ASP A 82 2.21 5.97 15.16
C ASP A 82 1.02 6.23 16.09
N SER A 83 0.25 7.30 15.83
CA SER A 83 -0.94 7.65 16.62
C SER A 83 -2.16 6.79 16.30
N LYS A 84 -2.24 6.24 15.09
CA LYS A 84 -3.34 5.39 14.63
C LYS A 84 -2.75 4.18 13.88
N PRO A 85 -2.22 3.18 14.61
CA PRO A 85 -1.63 2.00 13.99
C PRO A 85 -2.73 1.16 13.32
N GLN A 86 -2.53 0.79 12.06
CA GLN A 86 -3.51 0.09 11.22
C GLN A 86 -2.93 -1.20 10.64
N HIS A 87 -2.26 -2.00 11.47
CA HIS A 87 -1.56 -3.23 11.04
C HIS A 87 -2.38 -4.51 11.16
N SER A 88 -3.65 -4.43 11.60
CA SER A 88 -4.49 -5.60 11.91
C SER A 88 -4.79 -6.52 10.70
N LYS A 89 -4.67 -6.00 9.47
CA LYS A 89 -4.85 -6.79 8.24
C LYS A 89 -3.56 -7.34 7.67
N CYS A 90 -2.40 -6.90 8.19
CA CYS A 90 -1.10 -7.39 7.74
C CYS A 90 -0.89 -8.85 8.18
N PRO A 91 -0.08 -9.63 7.43
CA PRO A 91 0.29 -10.97 7.86
C PRO A 91 0.96 -10.93 9.24
N VAL A 92 0.67 -11.93 10.07
CA VAL A 92 1.26 -12.09 11.40
C VAL A 92 2.52 -12.96 11.32
N GLY A 93 3.41 -12.83 12.30
CA GLY A 93 4.61 -13.67 12.42
C GLY A 93 5.91 -12.94 12.08
N ALA A 94 7.04 -13.58 12.43
CA ALA A 94 8.38 -13.04 12.23
C ALA A 94 8.72 -12.82 10.75
N GLU A 95 8.14 -13.62 9.84
CA GLU A 95 8.30 -13.50 8.39
C GLU A 95 7.35 -12.48 7.76
N SER A 96 6.62 -11.71 8.56
CA SER A 96 5.74 -10.67 8.04
C SER A 96 6.56 -9.57 7.35
N TRP A 97 6.14 -9.20 6.14
CA TRP A 97 6.63 -7.97 5.51
C TRP A 97 6.24 -6.71 6.29
N CYS A 98 5.24 -6.80 7.16
CA CYS A 98 4.86 -5.70 8.03
C CYS A 98 5.79 -5.62 9.25
N PHE A 99 6.58 -4.54 9.32
CA PHE A 99 7.52 -4.30 10.41
C PHE A 99 6.85 -4.34 11.80
N PHE A 100 5.60 -3.88 11.90
CA PHE A 100 4.86 -3.84 13.16
C PHE A 100 4.53 -5.26 13.63
N GLN A 101 3.93 -6.07 12.75
CA GLN A 101 3.56 -7.46 13.08
C GLN A 101 4.79 -8.32 13.36
N ARG A 102 5.90 -8.08 12.66
CA ARG A 102 7.17 -8.75 12.90
C ARG A 102 7.74 -8.42 14.28
N ALA A 103 7.76 -7.15 14.67
CA ALA A 103 8.23 -6.74 15.99
C ALA A 103 7.39 -7.38 17.11
N ILE A 104 6.06 -7.35 16.97
CA ILE A 104 5.15 -8.02 17.91
C ILE A 104 5.43 -9.53 18.01
N ALA A 105 5.65 -10.20 16.88
CA ALA A 105 5.96 -11.63 16.86
C ALA A 105 7.32 -11.97 17.50
N GLN A 106 8.26 -11.03 17.51
CA GLN A 106 9.59 -11.16 18.12
C GLN A 106 9.62 -10.69 19.59
N GLY A 107 8.50 -10.18 20.13
CA GLY A 107 8.46 -9.60 21.47
C GLY A 107 9.15 -8.23 21.58
N GLU A 108 9.40 -7.57 20.46
CA GLU A 108 10.04 -6.26 20.38
C GLU A 108 9.03 -5.12 20.33
N THR A 109 9.47 -3.91 20.69
CA THR A 109 8.66 -2.70 20.50
C THR A 109 8.69 -2.26 19.03
N PRO A 110 7.53 -2.09 18.36
CA PRO A 110 7.48 -1.65 16.97
C PRO A 110 8.15 -0.29 16.75
N LYS A 111 8.91 -0.17 15.66
CA LYS A 111 9.57 1.08 15.26
C LYS A 111 8.54 2.16 14.87
N SER A 112 8.92 3.44 15.03
CA SER A 112 8.08 4.57 14.58
C SER A 112 7.95 4.63 13.06
N HIS A 113 6.77 4.98 12.56
CA HIS A 113 6.47 5.20 11.14
C HIS A 113 7.30 6.35 10.54
N LYS A 114 7.68 7.36 11.34
CA LYS A 114 8.53 8.48 10.89
C LYS A 114 9.98 8.07 10.62
N LYS A 115 10.51 7.12 11.40
CA LYS A 115 11.87 6.59 11.24
C LYS A 115 11.96 5.50 10.15
N ASN A 116 10.82 5.11 9.61
CA ASN A 116 10.66 4.08 8.58
C ASN A 116 10.11 4.67 7.26
N GLU A 117 10.29 5.98 7.03
CA GLU A 117 9.93 6.61 5.75
C GLU A 117 10.56 5.89 4.55
N ASP A 118 11.72 5.25 4.73
CA ASP A 118 12.35 4.38 3.73
C ASP A 118 11.68 3.00 3.55
N ASN A 119 10.93 2.49 4.53
CA ASN A 119 10.18 1.23 4.44
C ASN A 119 8.77 1.40 3.85
N ILE A 120 8.18 2.61 3.91
CA ILE A 120 7.07 2.98 3.02
C ILE A 120 7.56 3.01 1.56
N VAL A 121 8.87 3.20 1.35
CA VAL A 121 9.52 3.35 0.04
C VAL A 121 10.08 2.03 -0.51
N ARG A 122 10.44 1.06 0.33
CA ARG A 122 11.15 -0.16 -0.10
C ARG A 122 10.48 -1.50 0.22
N THR A 123 9.51 -1.61 1.14
CA THR A 123 9.03 -2.94 1.62
C THR A 123 7.53 -3.05 1.94
N CYS A 124 6.69 -2.16 1.41
CA CYS A 124 5.25 -2.44 1.39
C CYS A 124 4.98 -3.55 0.36
N CYS A 125 4.78 -4.78 0.84
CA CYS A 125 4.44 -5.98 0.05
C CYS A 125 5.56 -6.56 -0.83
#